data_AF-A0A2B9DKZ2-F1
#
_entry.id   AF-A0A2B9DKZ2-F1
#
_cell.length_a   1.000
_cell.length_b   1.000
_cell.length_c   1.000
_cell.angle_alpha   90.00
_cell.angle_beta   90.00
_cell.angle_gamma   90.00
#
_symmetry.space_group_name_H-M   'P 1'
#
loop_
_entity.id
_entity.type
_entity.pdbx_description
1 polymer ?
#
loop_
_entity_poly.entity_id
_entity_poly.type
_entity_poly.pdbx_seq_one_letter_code
_entity_poly.pdbx_strand_id
1 'polypeptide(L)'
;LMGMGCEQDINNIANLILSFQKTIPGRSWIGFTTKEVKQLSICNDEVQSEIKNPKQLSKFILNELSKFHVIYKAESHHDLIGHMLTFSHAINILYDLGHIKLFQRGIKPLLKLVYVLRKSRNLMPNAQIILNSPVDRLPLTKAKQVDTLPLDNAFWLKDYSGFNWDFGHIFKFSYSYFDHLTRVPEYKDKTFEKFCCIINE
;
A
#
# COMPACT_ATOMS: atom_id res chain seq x y z
N LEU A 1 17.69 36.51 -7.88
CA LEU A 1 17.95 35.11 -7.49
C LEU A 1 17.72 35.01 -5.97
N MET A 2 16.49 35.13 -5.44
CA MET A 2 15.34 34.22 -5.48
C MET A 2 15.67 32.76 -5.10
N GLY A 3 15.35 32.39 -3.86
CA GLY A 3 14.56 31.18 -3.60
C GLY A 3 15.28 29.88 -3.20
N MET A 4 16.57 29.88 -2.90
CA MET A 4 17.19 28.71 -2.26
C MET A 4 17.29 28.99 -0.76
N GLY A 5 16.62 28.17 0.04
CA GLY A 5 16.59 28.26 1.50
C GLY A 5 17.98 28.30 2.14
N CYS A 6 18.03 28.53 3.45
CA CYS A 6 19.30 28.64 4.17
C CYS A 6 20.11 27.33 4.13
N GLU A 7 21.38 27.38 4.50
CA GLU A 7 22.26 26.20 4.54
C GLU A 7 21.66 25.05 5.37
N GLN A 8 20.91 25.39 6.43
CA GLN A 8 20.14 24.43 7.22
C GLN A 8 19.03 23.75 6.39
N ASP A 9 18.33 24.49 5.54
CA ASP A 9 17.27 23.95 4.67
C ASP A 9 17.86 22.99 3.63
N ILE A 10 19.01 23.34 3.05
CA ILE A 10 19.74 22.49 2.11
C ILE A 10 20.21 21.21 2.81
N ASN A 11 20.77 21.32 4.02
CA ASN A 11 21.21 20.17 4.81
C ASN A 11 20.04 19.29 5.27
N ASN A 12 18.90 19.88 5.63
CA ASN A 12 17.69 19.15 5.99
C ASN A 12 17.12 18.40 4.78
N ILE A 13 17.08 19.03 3.60
CA ILE A 13 16.66 18.39 2.35
C ILE A 13 17.64 17.28 1.95
N ALA A 14 18.95 17.51 2.07
CA ALA A 14 19.97 16.50 1.78
C ALA A 14 19.85 15.30 2.74
N ASN A 15 19.69 15.53 4.04
CA ASN A 15 19.47 14.47 5.03
C ASN A 15 18.16 13.71 4.78
N LEU A 16 17.10 14.41 4.38
CA LEU A 16 15.85 13.80 3.96
C LEU A 16 16.04 12.91 2.71
N ILE A 17 16.73 13.39 1.68
CA ILE A 17 17.06 12.60 0.46
C ILE A 17 17.94 11.39 0.80
N LEU A 18 18.93 11.56 1.68
CA LEU A 18 19.81 10.47 2.13
C LEU A 18 19.06 9.45 3.01
N SER A 19 18.03 9.86 3.74
CA SER A 19 17.16 8.95 4.49
C SER A 19 16.41 8.00 3.55
N PHE A 20 16.04 8.48 2.34
CA PHE A 20 15.43 7.67 1.28
C PHE A 20 16.43 6.72 0.58
N GLN A 21 17.74 6.98 0.62
CA GLN A 21 18.74 6.07 0.05
C GLN A 21 18.86 4.74 0.82
N LYS A 22 18.60 4.74 2.13
CA LYS A 22 18.63 3.53 2.97
C LYS A 22 17.27 2.84 3.08
N THR A 23 16.19 3.51 2.66
CA THR A 23 14.81 3.03 2.70
C THR A 23 14.29 2.89 1.27
N ILE A 24 14.88 1.99 0.47
CA ILE A 24 14.36 1.73 -0.87
C ILE A 24 13.06 0.90 -0.73
N PRO A 25 11.87 1.49 -0.95
CA PRO A 25 10.61 0.79 -0.76
C PRO A 25 10.48 -0.32 -1.82
N GLY A 26 9.84 -1.44 -1.46
CA GLY A 26 9.48 -2.49 -2.41
C GLY A 26 10.54 -3.57 -2.69
N ARG A 27 11.46 -3.83 -1.75
CA ARG A 27 12.43 -4.95 -1.86
C ARG A 27 12.04 -6.20 -1.07
N SER A 28 11.06 -6.09 -0.20
CA SER A 28 10.71 -7.12 0.76
C SER A 28 9.37 -7.76 0.37
N TRP A 29 9.41 -9.04 0.07
CA TRP A 29 8.25 -9.81 -0.39
C TRP A 29 8.16 -11.11 0.41
N ILE A 30 6.95 -11.49 0.82
CA ILE A 30 6.72 -12.81 1.41
C ILE A 30 6.69 -13.84 0.28
N GLY A 31 7.61 -14.81 0.35
CA GLY A 31 7.66 -15.94 -0.60
C GLY A 31 8.24 -15.62 -1.97
N PHE A 32 8.83 -14.43 -2.17
CA PHE A 32 9.57 -14.07 -3.38
C PHE A 32 10.84 -13.29 -3.06
N THR A 33 11.83 -13.40 -3.93
CA THR A 33 12.97 -12.49 -4.00
C THR A 33 12.65 -11.31 -4.92
N THR A 34 13.37 -10.20 -4.77
CA THR A 34 13.25 -9.05 -5.69
C THR A 34 13.53 -9.46 -7.15
N LYS A 35 14.46 -10.41 -7.38
CA LYS A 35 14.78 -10.91 -8.72
C LYS A 35 13.60 -11.64 -9.34
N GLU A 36 12.97 -12.55 -8.59
CA GLU A 36 11.79 -13.29 -9.05
C GLU A 36 10.63 -12.34 -9.33
N VAL A 37 10.38 -11.35 -8.45
CA VAL A 37 9.37 -10.33 -8.73
C VAL A 37 9.71 -9.60 -10.01
N LYS A 38 10.94 -9.12 -10.24
CA LYS A 38 11.30 -8.42 -11.49
C LYS A 38 11.05 -9.28 -12.73
N GLN A 39 11.45 -10.56 -12.69
CA GLN A 39 11.31 -11.50 -13.80
C GLN A 39 9.90 -12.04 -13.98
N LEU A 40 9.00 -11.82 -13.01
CA LEU A 40 7.63 -12.27 -13.07
C LEU A 40 6.91 -11.69 -14.30
N SER A 41 6.59 -12.57 -15.24
CA SER A 41 5.69 -12.28 -16.36
C SER A 41 4.28 -12.63 -15.95
N ILE A 42 3.37 -11.68 -16.04
CA ILE A 42 1.94 -11.91 -15.81
C ILE A 42 1.23 -11.79 -17.14
N CYS A 43 0.78 -12.93 -17.67
CA CYS A 43 -0.29 -12.97 -18.66
C CYS A 43 -1.63 -12.93 -17.92
N ASN A 44 -2.06 -11.74 -17.51
CA ASN A 44 -3.42 -11.48 -17.02
C ASN A 44 -4.12 -10.49 -17.95
N ASP A 45 -3.98 -10.73 -19.26
CA ASP A 45 -4.59 -9.87 -20.28
C ASP A 45 -6.12 -9.85 -20.12
N GLU A 46 -6.71 -10.94 -19.65
CA GLU A 46 -8.14 -11.03 -19.30
C GLU A 46 -8.52 -10.03 -18.19
N VAL A 47 -7.89 -10.12 -17.00
CA VAL A 47 -8.16 -9.20 -15.89
C VAL A 47 -7.83 -7.75 -16.26
N GLN A 48 -6.76 -7.53 -17.03
CA GLN A 48 -6.42 -6.21 -17.53
C GLN A 48 -7.51 -5.68 -18.48
N SER A 49 -8.08 -6.52 -19.34
CA SER A 49 -9.15 -6.13 -20.27
C SER A 49 -10.49 -5.84 -19.57
N GLU A 50 -10.72 -6.37 -18.39
CA GLU A 50 -11.92 -6.13 -17.57
C GLU A 50 -11.91 -4.78 -16.87
N ILE A 51 -10.72 -4.26 -16.50
CA ILE A 51 -10.56 -3.00 -15.78
C ILE A 51 -10.46 -1.83 -16.77
N LYS A 52 -11.61 -1.26 -17.12
CA LYS A 52 -11.73 -0.17 -18.11
C LYS A 52 -11.91 1.21 -17.49
N ASN A 53 -12.37 1.28 -16.24
CA ASN A 53 -12.65 2.53 -15.53
C ASN A 53 -12.31 2.46 -14.02
N PRO A 54 -12.27 3.60 -13.31
CA PRO A 54 -11.93 3.66 -11.90
C PRO A 54 -12.84 2.85 -10.98
N LYS A 55 -14.14 2.77 -11.28
CA LYS A 55 -15.08 1.99 -10.46
C LYS A 55 -14.73 0.49 -10.51
N GLN A 56 -14.40 -0.03 -11.69
CA GLN A 56 -13.96 -1.41 -11.86
C GLN A 56 -12.63 -1.67 -11.16
N LEU A 57 -11.68 -0.72 -11.24
CA LEU A 57 -10.40 -0.83 -10.54
C LEU A 57 -10.60 -0.86 -9.02
N SER A 58 -11.37 0.06 -8.47
CA SER A 58 -11.69 0.09 -7.04
C SER A 58 -12.37 -1.19 -6.58
N LYS A 59 -13.32 -1.71 -7.37
CA LYS A 59 -14.00 -2.98 -7.06
C LYS A 59 -13.02 -4.13 -7.00
N PHE A 60 -12.12 -4.21 -7.99
CA PHE A 60 -11.07 -5.22 -8.02
C PHE A 60 -10.19 -5.13 -6.78
N ILE A 61 -9.71 -3.95 -6.41
CA ILE A 61 -8.78 -3.75 -5.30
C ILE A 61 -9.42 -4.04 -3.94
N LEU A 62 -10.65 -3.55 -3.70
CA LEU A 62 -11.36 -3.86 -2.46
C LEU A 62 -11.69 -5.36 -2.34
N ASN A 63 -11.99 -6.03 -3.46
CA ASN A 63 -12.15 -7.49 -3.48
C ASN A 63 -10.86 -8.24 -3.17
N GLU A 64 -9.70 -7.71 -3.55
CA GLU A 64 -8.42 -8.32 -3.22
C GLU A 64 -8.05 -8.08 -1.75
N LEU A 65 -8.36 -6.90 -1.20
CA LEU A 65 -8.24 -6.59 0.22
C LEU A 65 -9.13 -7.49 1.08
N SER A 66 -10.38 -7.75 0.67
CA SER A 66 -11.32 -8.57 1.46
C SER A 66 -10.91 -10.05 1.58
N LYS A 67 -9.94 -10.50 0.78
CA LYS A 67 -9.46 -11.91 0.78
C LYS A 67 -8.30 -12.16 1.75
N PHE A 68 -7.77 -11.14 2.41
CA PHE A 68 -6.75 -11.34 3.44
C PHE A 68 -7.42 -11.84 4.72
N HIS A 69 -7.00 -13.02 5.18
CA HIS A 69 -7.53 -13.59 6.42
C HIS A 69 -6.86 -12.98 7.66
N VAL A 70 -5.54 -12.76 7.59
CA VAL A 70 -4.74 -12.17 8.66
C VAL A 70 -3.79 -11.14 8.07
N ILE A 71 -3.70 -9.98 8.70
CA ILE A 71 -2.74 -8.93 8.36
C ILE A 71 -1.65 -8.93 9.43
N TYR A 72 -0.40 -8.90 8.99
CA TYR A 72 0.78 -8.95 9.85
C TYR A 72 1.53 -7.62 9.78
N LYS A 73 2.05 -7.16 10.94
CA LYS A 73 2.91 -5.98 11.04
C LYS A 73 4.29 -6.33 10.50
N ALA A 74 4.41 -6.26 9.18
CA ALA A 74 5.62 -6.58 8.41
C ALA A 74 5.68 -5.69 7.17
N GLU A 75 6.85 -5.14 6.83
CA GLU A 75 7.03 -4.30 5.63
C GLU A 75 6.65 -5.07 4.37
N SER A 76 7.02 -6.36 4.34
CA SER A 76 6.66 -7.28 3.26
C SER A 76 5.19 -7.70 3.24
N HIS A 77 4.34 -7.14 4.10
CA HIS A 77 2.92 -7.45 4.14
C HIS A 77 2.01 -6.22 4.25
N HIS A 78 1.81 -5.63 5.43
CA HIS A 78 0.82 -4.56 5.60
C HIS A 78 1.14 -3.32 4.75
N ASP A 79 2.42 -2.91 4.67
CA ASP A 79 2.84 -1.81 3.82
C ASP A 79 2.61 -2.09 2.35
N LEU A 80 2.88 -3.32 1.88
CA LEU A 80 2.57 -3.70 0.50
C LEU A 80 1.08 -3.69 0.20
N ILE A 81 0.23 -4.08 1.16
CA ILE A 81 -1.24 -3.95 1.00
C ILE A 81 -1.62 -2.46 0.95
N GLY A 82 -1.03 -1.62 1.80
CA GLY A 82 -1.21 -0.17 1.74
C GLY A 82 -0.73 0.42 0.41
N HIS A 83 0.39 -0.04 -0.12
CA HIS A 83 0.92 0.36 -1.43
C HIS A 83 0.01 -0.07 -2.58
N MET A 84 -0.65 -1.22 -2.48
CA MET A 84 -1.68 -1.63 -3.43
C MET A 84 -2.82 -0.60 -3.46
N LEU A 85 -3.29 -0.14 -2.29
CA LEU A 85 -4.31 0.92 -2.21
C LEU A 85 -3.81 2.23 -2.81
N THR A 86 -2.62 2.72 -2.42
CA THR A 86 -2.13 4.01 -2.92
C THR A 86 -1.81 4.01 -4.41
N PHE A 87 -1.28 2.91 -4.94
CA PHE A 87 -0.93 2.82 -6.34
C PHE A 87 -2.19 2.76 -7.20
N SER A 88 -3.16 1.93 -6.82
CA SER A 88 -4.43 1.85 -7.55
C SER A 88 -5.24 3.14 -7.46
N HIS A 89 -5.20 3.85 -6.34
CA HIS A 89 -5.75 5.19 -6.24
C HIS A 89 -5.06 6.18 -7.19
N ALA A 90 -3.73 6.22 -7.24
CA ALA A 90 -3.02 7.08 -8.20
C ALA A 90 -3.40 6.77 -9.65
N ILE A 91 -3.64 5.49 -9.98
CA ILE A 91 -4.14 5.07 -11.28
C ILE A 91 -5.56 5.62 -11.52
N ASN A 92 -6.47 5.54 -10.55
CA ASN A 92 -7.81 6.17 -10.64
C ASN A 92 -7.70 7.66 -10.96
N ILE A 93 -6.83 8.39 -10.25
CA ILE A 93 -6.63 9.83 -10.48
C ILE A 93 -6.16 10.12 -11.90
N LEU A 94 -5.26 9.31 -12.47
CA LEU A 94 -4.85 9.48 -13.87
C LEU A 94 -6.05 9.38 -14.83
N TYR A 95 -6.99 8.48 -14.58
CA TYR A 95 -8.21 8.39 -15.39
C TYR A 95 -9.11 9.61 -15.19
N ASP A 96 -9.33 10.03 -13.95
CA ASP A 96 -10.20 11.17 -13.63
C ASP A 96 -9.66 12.48 -14.25
N LEU A 97 -8.34 12.61 -14.38
CA LEU A 97 -7.66 13.70 -15.09
C LEU A 97 -7.67 13.56 -16.62
N GLY A 98 -8.31 12.51 -17.17
CA GLY A 98 -8.41 12.26 -18.61
C GLY A 98 -7.23 11.52 -19.23
N HIS A 99 -6.24 11.09 -18.45
CA HIS A 99 -5.07 10.34 -18.93
C HIS A 99 -5.34 8.83 -19.07
N ILE A 100 -6.35 8.45 -19.85
CA ILE A 100 -6.84 7.07 -20.02
C ILE A 100 -5.71 6.10 -20.44
N LYS A 101 -4.80 6.54 -21.33
CA LYS A 101 -3.66 5.71 -21.77
C LYS A 101 -2.70 5.39 -20.60
N LEU A 102 -2.50 6.34 -19.68
CA LEU A 102 -1.66 6.13 -18.50
C LEU A 102 -2.36 5.23 -17.47
N PHE A 103 -3.68 5.41 -17.28
CA PHE A 103 -4.50 4.48 -16.49
C PHE A 103 -4.31 3.04 -16.96
N GLN A 104 -4.52 2.77 -18.25
CA GLN A 104 -4.41 1.43 -18.83
C GLN A 104 -3.01 0.83 -18.70
N ARG A 105 -1.96 1.65 -18.88
CA ARG A 105 -0.57 1.22 -18.67
C ARG A 105 -0.27 0.91 -17.21
N GLY A 106 -0.90 1.61 -16.27
CA GLY A 106 -0.75 1.42 -14.83
C GLY A 106 -1.35 0.12 -14.30
N ILE A 107 -2.35 -0.44 -14.98
CA ILE A 107 -3.01 -1.69 -14.55
C ILE A 107 -2.01 -2.85 -14.46
N LYS A 108 -1.16 -3.04 -15.49
CA LYS A 108 -0.22 -4.16 -15.54
C LYS A 108 0.76 -4.24 -14.35
N PRO A 109 1.51 -3.17 -13.98
CA PRO A 109 2.38 -3.21 -12.81
C PRO A 109 1.59 -3.36 -11.49
N LEU A 110 0.37 -2.82 -11.40
CA LEU A 110 -0.50 -3.04 -10.24
C LEU A 110 -0.91 -4.52 -10.10
N LEU A 111 -1.31 -5.18 -11.18
CA LEU A 111 -1.64 -6.62 -11.16
C LEU A 111 -0.46 -7.47 -10.71
N LYS A 112 0.76 -7.02 -11.00
CA LYS A 112 2.00 -7.65 -10.52
C LYS A 112 2.18 -7.57 -9.02
N LEU A 113 1.96 -6.40 -8.44
CA LEU A 113 1.91 -6.24 -6.98
C LEU A 113 0.84 -7.15 -6.36
N VAL A 114 -0.37 -7.14 -6.91
CA VAL A 114 -1.49 -7.96 -6.42
C VAL A 114 -1.17 -9.46 -6.49
N TYR A 115 -0.51 -9.91 -7.55
CA TYR A 115 -0.12 -11.31 -7.71
C TYR A 115 0.85 -11.76 -6.61
N VAL A 116 1.85 -10.94 -6.28
CA VAL A 116 2.80 -11.27 -5.21
C VAL A 116 2.07 -11.30 -3.86
N LEU A 117 1.23 -10.30 -3.59
CA LEU A 117 0.40 -10.21 -2.40
C LEU A 117 -0.55 -11.40 -2.20
N ARG A 118 -0.99 -12.07 -3.27
CA ARG A 118 -1.82 -13.30 -3.16
C ARG A 118 -1.16 -14.39 -2.33
N LYS A 119 0.16 -14.42 -2.28
CA LYS A 119 0.92 -15.48 -1.60
C LYS A 119 0.95 -15.34 -0.09
N SER A 120 0.63 -14.15 0.44
CA SER A 120 0.50 -13.92 1.87
C SER A 120 -0.95 -13.89 2.38
N ARG A 121 -1.98 -14.06 1.52
CA ARG A 121 -3.40 -13.95 1.90
C ARG A 121 -3.84 -14.91 3.01
N ASN A 122 -3.35 -16.15 2.92
CA ASN A 122 -3.69 -17.25 3.82
C ASN A 122 -2.51 -17.63 4.72
N LEU A 123 -1.59 -16.71 4.95
CA LEU A 123 -0.41 -16.95 5.77
C LEU A 123 -0.84 -17.28 7.20
N MET A 124 -0.36 -18.41 7.72
CA MET A 124 -0.59 -18.81 9.10
C MET A 124 0.54 -18.27 10.00
N PRO A 125 0.28 -17.97 11.29
CA PRO A 125 1.29 -17.39 12.19
C PRO A 125 2.58 -18.21 12.32
N ASN A 126 2.48 -19.53 12.13
CA ASN A 126 3.60 -20.47 12.26
C ASN A 126 4.07 -21.02 10.91
N ALA A 127 3.66 -20.40 9.80
CA ALA A 127 4.09 -20.84 8.48
C ALA A 127 5.62 -20.66 8.34
N GLN A 128 6.29 -21.71 7.87
CA GLN A 128 7.69 -21.59 7.44
C GLN A 128 7.71 -20.77 6.15
N ILE A 129 8.08 -19.50 6.27
CA ILE A 129 8.12 -18.56 5.16
C ILE A 129 9.53 -18.05 4.94
N ILE A 130 9.87 -17.89 3.68
CA ILE A 130 11.10 -17.21 3.28
C ILE A 130 10.81 -15.71 3.41
N LEU A 131 11.40 -15.08 4.42
CA LEU A 131 11.41 -13.62 4.58
C LEU A 131 12.66 -13.05 3.91
N ASN A 132 12.45 -12.30 2.83
CA ASN A 132 13.51 -11.55 2.15
C ASN A 132 13.44 -10.07 2.53
N SER A 133 13.40 -9.79 3.84
CA SER A 133 13.32 -8.44 4.40
C SER A 133 14.50 -8.18 5.35
N PRO A 134 15.17 -7.02 5.27
CA PRO A 134 16.20 -6.67 6.24
C PRO A 134 15.60 -6.41 7.63
N VAL A 135 14.33 -5.99 7.70
CA VAL A 135 13.65 -5.56 8.93
C VAL A 135 12.71 -6.64 9.50
N ASP A 136 11.98 -7.39 8.66
CA ASP A 136 11.02 -8.37 9.15
C ASP A 136 11.73 -9.55 9.85
N ARG A 137 11.13 -10.02 10.95
CA ARG A 137 11.60 -11.16 11.76
C ARG A 137 10.45 -12.11 12.06
N LEU A 138 10.76 -13.41 12.11
CA LEU A 138 9.80 -14.43 12.55
C LEU A 138 9.83 -14.56 14.08
N PRO A 139 8.70 -14.94 14.71
CA PRO A 139 7.38 -15.09 14.12
C PRO A 139 6.77 -13.72 13.74
N LEU A 140 5.99 -13.67 12.65
CA LEU A 140 5.32 -12.43 12.27
C LEU A 140 4.27 -12.06 13.32
N THR A 141 4.28 -10.80 13.74
CA THR A 141 3.29 -10.28 14.69
C THR A 141 2.01 -9.89 13.95
N LYS A 142 0.86 -10.36 14.43
CA LYS A 142 -0.44 -9.93 13.87
C LYS A 142 -0.64 -8.45 14.10
N ALA A 143 -1.08 -7.72 13.07
CA ALA A 143 -1.49 -6.35 13.22
C ALA A 143 -2.75 -6.29 14.10
N LYS A 144 -2.78 -5.33 15.03
CA LYS A 144 -3.99 -5.02 15.80
C LYS A 144 -4.84 -4.05 15.00
N GLN A 145 -6.12 -3.92 15.33
CA GLN A 145 -6.93 -2.82 14.82
C GLN A 145 -6.54 -1.52 15.54
N VAL A 146 -6.68 -0.38 14.85
CA VAL A 146 -6.61 0.93 15.49
C VAL A 146 -7.80 1.13 16.42
N ASP A 147 -7.56 1.76 17.58
CA ASP A 147 -8.62 2.09 18.55
C ASP A 147 -9.44 3.33 18.15
N THR A 148 -8.88 4.16 17.26
CA THR A 148 -9.53 5.36 16.71
C THR A 148 -9.56 5.23 15.19
N LEU A 149 -10.68 5.57 14.55
CA LEU A 149 -10.86 5.38 13.12
C LEU A 149 -10.59 6.69 12.37
N PRO A 150 -10.15 6.66 11.10
CA PRO A 150 -9.95 7.90 10.33
C PRO A 150 -11.22 8.73 10.10
N LEU A 151 -12.40 8.20 10.44
CA LEU A 151 -13.65 8.95 10.43
C LEU A 151 -13.89 9.72 11.72
N ASP A 152 -13.14 9.42 12.78
CA ASP A 152 -13.23 10.08 14.07
C ASP A 152 -12.23 11.23 14.15
N ASN A 153 -12.65 12.37 14.68
CA ASN A 153 -11.74 13.51 14.91
C ASN A 153 -10.55 13.14 15.80
N ALA A 154 -10.77 12.25 16.78
CA ALA A 154 -9.74 11.79 17.70
C ALA A 154 -8.54 11.13 16.99
N PHE A 155 -8.76 10.52 15.82
CA PHE A 155 -7.69 9.94 15.01
C PHE A 155 -6.75 11.05 14.52
N TRP A 156 -7.27 12.09 13.90
CA TRP A 156 -6.47 13.17 13.32
C TRP A 156 -5.84 14.11 14.36
N LEU A 157 -6.37 14.14 15.58
CA LEU A 157 -5.86 14.96 16.69
C LEU A 157 -4.73 14.27 17.48
N LYS A 158 -4.39 13.01 17.18
CA LYS A 158 -3.26 12.33 17.81
C LYS A 158 -1.95 13.01 17.41
N ASP A 159 -1.02 13.09 18.37
CA ASP A 159 0.32 13.57 18.08
C ASP A 159 1.08 12.51 17.27
N TYR A 160 1.29 12.79 15.99
CA TYR A 160 2.03 11.94 15.07
C TYR A 160 3.50 12.37 14.89
N SER A 161 3.98 13.38 15.63
CA SER A 161 5.34 13.91 15.47
C SER A 161 6.45 12.89 15.74
N GLY A 162 6.17 11.83 16.50
CA GLY A 162 7.09 10.69 16.71
C GLY A 162 7.17 9.70 15.54
N PHE A 163 6.27 9.77 14.55
CA PHE A 163 6.16 8.83 13.43
C PHE A 163 6.89 9.40 12.20
N ASN A 164 8.23 9.43 12.29
CA ASN A 164 9.14 10.16 11.41
C ASN A 164 9.08 9.77 9.90
N TRP A 165 8.47 8.63 9.56
CA TRP A 165 8.32 8.15 8.17
C TRP A 165 6.89 7.64 7.88
N ASP A 166 6.21 7.20 8.93
CA ASP A 166 4.94 6.49 8.84
C ASP A 166 3.69 7.37 8.89
N PHE A 167 3.80 8.64 9.29
CA PHE A 167 2.68 9.57 9.17
C PHE A 167 2.16 9.65 7.72
N GLY A 168 3.08 9.55 6.76
CA GLY A 168 2.74 9.45 5.35
C GLY A 168 1.84 8.25 5.07
N HIS A 169 2.08 7.10 5.71
CA HIS A 169 1.30 5.86 5.57
C HIS A 169 -0.11 6.02 6.12
N ILE A 170 -0.23 6.56 7.34
CA ILE A 170 -1.52 6.80 8.01
C ILE A 170 -2.45 7.65 7.13
N PHE A 171 -1.96 8.79 6.64
CA PHE A 171 -2.76 9.66 5.78
C PHE A 171 -3.03 9.02 4.40
N LYS A 172 -1.98 8.58 3.70
CA LYS A 172 -2.11 8.14 2.29
C LYS A 172 -2.93 6.86 2.16
N PHE A 173 -2.81 5.92 3.11
CA PHE A 173 -3.59 4.69 3.10
C PHE A 173 -5.06 5.00 3.40
N SER A 174 -5.33 5.86 4.37
CA SER A 174 -6.70 6.30 4.68
C SER A 174 -7.35 6.99 3.50
N TYR A 175 -6.70 8.00 2.93
CA TYR A 175 -7.23 8.72 1.79
C TYR A 175 -7.50 7.80 0.59
N SER A 176 -6.55 6.89 0.29
CA SER A 176 -6.71 5.94 -0.81
C SER A 176 -7.81 4.92 -0.58
N TYR A 177 -7.94 4.39 0.64
CA TYR A 177 -9.01 3.47 0.99
C TYR A 177 -10.39 4.11 0.82
N PHE A 178 -10.57 5.34 1.33
CA PHE A 178 -11.84 6.04 1.21
C PHE A 178 -12.14 6.50 -0.22
N ASP A 179 -11.14 6.89 -1.04
CA ASP A 179 -11.37 7.12 -2.48
C ASP A 179 -11.93 5.85 -3.14
N HIS A 180 -11.32 4.69 -2.92
CA HIS A 180 -11.84 3.43 -3.45
C HIS A 180 -13.26 3.14 -2.96
N LEU A 181 -13.52 3.36 -1.67
CA LEU A 181 -14.80 3.06 -1.06
C LEU A 181 -15.91 4.00 -1.57
N THR A 182 -15.62 5.28 -1.83
CA THR A 182 -16.61 6.20 -2.40
C THR A 182 -17.11 5.74 -3.78
N ARG A 183 -16.24 5.07 -4.55
CA ARG A 183 -16.57 4.54 -5.89
C ARG A 183 -17.35 3.22 -5.81
N VAL A 184 -17.17 2.44 -4.73
CA VAL A 184 -17.75 1.10 -4.55
C VAL A 184 -18.14 0.86 -3.07
N PRO A 185 -19.15 1.59 -2.55
CA PRO A 185 -19.49 1.62 -1.13
C PRO A 185 -19.93 0.26 -0.57
N GLU A 186 -20.44 -0.64 -1.41
CA GLU A 186 -20.90 -1.98 -1.02
C GLU A 186 -19.78 -2.90 -0.49
N TYR A 187 -18.51 -2.50 -0.59
CA TYR A 187 -17.38 -3.25 -0.02
C TYR A 187 -17.03 -2.87 1.42
N LYS A 188 -17.65 -1.81 1.99
CA LYS A 188 -17.30 -1.30 3.33
C LYS A 188 -17.19 -2.43 4.36
N ASP A 189 -18.26 -3.19 4.53
CA ASP A 189 -18.35 -4.23 5.56
C ASP A 189 -17.36 -5.39 5.33
N LYS A 190 -16.92 -5.59 4.09
CA LYS A 190 -15.96 -6.66 3.74
C LYS A 190 -14.52 -6.27 4.01
N THR A 191 -14.20 -4.98 3.93
CA THR A 191 -12.81 -4.49 3.93
C THR A 191 -12.45 -3.63 5.12
N PHE A 192 -13.42 -3.05 5.83
CA PHE A 192 -13.16 -2.02 6.84
C PHE A 192 -12.27 -2.51 7.98
N GLU A 193 -12.57 -3.67 8.57
CA GLU A 193 -11.74 -4.27 9.62
C GLU A 193 -10.29 -4.52 9.16
N LYS A 194 -10.12 -4.93 7.89
CA LYS A 194 -8.81 -5.27 7.31
C LYS A 194 -8.03 -3.99 7.10
N PHE A 195 -8.71 -2.96 6.61
CA PHE A 195 -8.16 -1.62 6.51
C PHE A 195 -7.72 -1.08 7.89
N CYS A 196 -8.49 -1.27 8.96
CA CYS A 196 -8.12 -0.85 10.31
C CYS A 196 -6.84 -1.52 10.82
N CYS A 197 -6.49 -2.71 10.32
CA CYS A 197 -5.22 -3.36 10.62
C CYS A 197 -4.03 -2.85 9.77
N ILE A 198 -4.29 -2.13 8.67
CA ILE A 198 -3.25 -1.59 7.77
C ILE A 198 -2.75 -0.23 8.26
N ILE A 199 -3.66 0.58 8.80
CA ILE A 199 -3.35 1.94 9.30
C ILE A 199 -2.93 1.95 10.78
N ASN A 200 -2.65 0.79 11.36
CA ASN A 200 -2.25 0.68 12.76
C ASN A 200 -0.73 0.63 12.90
N GLU A 201 -0.20 1.55 13.71
CA GLU A 201 1.19 1.53 14.18
C GLU A 201 1.33 1.64 15.68
#